data_AF-A0A235G7Z8-F1
#
_entry.id   AF-A0A235G7Z8-F1
#
_cell.length_a   1.000
_cell.length_b   1.000
_cell.length_c   1.000
_cell.angle_alpha   90.00
_cell.angle_beta   90.00
_cell.angle_gamma   90.00
#
_symmetry.space_group_name_H-M   'P 1'
#
loop_
_entity.id
_entity.type
_entity.pdbx_description
1 polymer ?
#
loop_
_entity_poly.entity_id
_entity_poly.type
_entity_poly.pdbx_seq_one_letter_code
_entity_poly.pdbx_strand_id
1 'polypeptide(L)' 'MSTGKRAFLTTRLDELVLDLEADAPSHPPQDPPGAPTGPLVTAQRHRAEVDTADDHRVDEILRAHPDIAHAWANR' A
#
# COMPACT_ATOMS: atom_id res chain seq x y z
N MET A 1 4.59 12.80 15.47
CA MET A 1 5.23 11.69 14.74
C MET A 1 4.35 11.16 13.61
N SER A 2 3.05 11.02 13.88
CA SER A 2 1.90 10.79 12.99
C SER A 2 1.96 11.39 11.57
N THR A 3 2.18 12.70 11.43
CA THR A 3 2.12 13.39 10.12
C THR A 3 3.25 12.97 9.18
N GLY A 4 4.47 12.78 9.72
CA GLY A 4 5.61 12.33 8.93
C GLY A 4 5.51 10.86 8.52
N LYS A 5 4.87 10.03 9.36
CA LYS A 5 4.60 8.62 9.08
C LYS A 5 3.52 8.45 8.02
N ARG A 6 2.43 9.22 8.10
CA ARG A 6 1.38 9.27 7.07
C ARG A 6 1.95 9.70 5.72
N ALA A 7 2.69 10.81 5.68
CA ALA A 7 3.32 11.27 4.44
C ALA A 7 4.26 10.22 3.83
N PHE A 8 5.08 9.58 4.66
CA PHE A 8 5.98 8.50 4.22
C PHE A 8 5.21 7.29 3.66
N LEU A 9 4.21 6.81 4.41
CA LEU A 9 3.41 5.65 4.02
C LEU A 9 2.63 5.93 2.74
N THR A 10 2.07 7.13 2.60
CA THR A 10 1.45 7.65 1.37
C THR A 10 2.40 7.55 0.19
N THR A 11 3.60 8.14 0.28
CA THR A 11 4.58 8.09 -0.82
C THR A 11 4.98 6.67 -1.18
N ARG A 12 5.22 5.80 -0.18
CA ARG A 12 5.63 4.42 -0.43
C ARG A 12 4.52 3.56 -1.01
N LEU A 13 3.27 3.80 -0.62
CA LEU A 13 2.11 3.15 -1.22
C LEU A 13 1.87 3.63 -2.65
N ASP A 14 2.08 4.92 -2.95
CA ASP A 14 2.04 5.42 -4.33
C ASP A 14 3.10 4.75 -5.21
N GLU A 15 4.34 4.64 -4.72
CA GLU A 15 5.44 3.93 -5.43
C GLU A 15 5.09 2.46 -5.66
N LEU A 16 4.57 1.77 -4.64
CA LEU A 16 4.17 0.36 -4.74
C LEU A 16 3.02 0.17 -5.73
N VAL A 17 2.04 1.06 -5.74
CA VAL A 17 0.93 1.02 -6.72
C VAL A 17 1.49 1.18 -8.13
N LEU A 18 2.36 2.16 -8.37
CA LEU A 18 2.97 2.39 -9.67
C LEU A 18 3.80 1.19 -10.15
N ASP A 19 4.58 0.57 -9.25
CA ASP A 19 5.37 -0.63 -9.56
C ASP A 19 4.47 -1.81 -9.94
N LEU A 20 3.41 -2.04 -9.17
CA LEU A 20 2.42 -3.09 -9.45
C LEU A 20 1.61 -2.82 -10.73
N GLU A 21 1.32 -1.56 -11.05
CA GLU A 21 0.68 -1.17 -12.31
C GLU A 21 1.63 -1.34 -13.50
N ALA A 22 2.94 -1.16 -13.32
CA ALA A 22 3.95 -1.36 -14.34
C ALA A 22 4.24 -2.86 -14.59
N ASP A 23 4.20 -3.68 -13.54
CA ASP A 23 4.35 -5.14 -13.62
C ASP A 23 3.06 -5.83 -14.10
N ALA A 24 1.91 -5.19 -13.93
CA ALA A 24 0.65 -5.70 -14.46
C ALA A 24 0.77 -5.89 -15.98
N PRO A 25 0.58 -7.12 -16.50
CA PRO A 25 0.54 -7.32 -17.94
C PRO A 25 -0.54 -6.40 -18.51
N SER A 26 -0.30 -5.79 -19.67
CA SER A 26 -1.27 -4.90 -20.34
C SER A 26 -2.57 -5.59 -20.77
N HIS A 27 -2.78 -6.83 -20.34
CA HIS A 27 -3.97 -7.64 -20.51
C HIS A 27 -4.64 -7.80 -19.15
N PRO A 28 -5.98 -7.64 -19.05
CA PRO A 28 -6.67 -7.93 -17.80
C PRO A 28 -6.35 -9.38 -17.42
N PRO A 29 -5.77 -9.65 -16.23
CA PRO A 29 -5.66 -11.01 -15.76
C PRO A 29 -7.09 -11.53 -15.65
N GLN A 30 -7.35 -12.66 -16.32
CA GLN A 30 -8.54 -13.46 -16.07
C GLN A 30 -8.35 -14.12 -14.70
N ASP A 31 -8.35 -13.31 -13.64
CA ASP A 31 -8.37 -13.83 -12.28
C ASP A 31 -9.67 -14.64 -12.12
N PRO A 32 -9.60 -15.88 -11.61
CA PRO A 32 -10.80 -16.65 -11.34
C PRO A 32 -11.70 -15.86 -10.37
N PRO A 33 -13.04 -15.89 -10.56
CA PRO A 33 -13.96 -15.17 -9.70
C PRO A 33 -13.83 -15.71 -8.26
N GLY A 34 -13.15 -14.95 -7.40
CA GLY A 34 -12.81 -15.36 -6.04
C GLY A 34 -11.33 -15.18 -5.65
N ALA A 35 -10.46 -14.73 -6.55
CA ALA A 35 -9.10 -14.36 -6.16
C ALA A 35 -9.12 -13.24 -5.11
N PRO A 36 -8.44 -13.42 -3.95
CA PRO A 36 -8.39 -12.39 -2.92
C PRO A 36 -7.81 -11.13 -3.55
N THR A 37 -8.57 -10.05 -3.49
CA THR A 37 -8.23 -8.67 -3.85
C THR A 37 -6.71 -8.49 -4.06
N GLY A 38 -6.26 -8.52 -5.32
CA GLY A 38 -4.84 -8.64 -5.65
C GLY A 38 -3.96 -7.55 -5.01
N PRO A 39 -2.63 -7.75 -4.98
CA PRO A 39 -1.68 -6.84 -4.31
C PRO A 39 -1.90 -5.36 -4.67
N LEU A 40 -2.21 -5.08 -5.95
CA LEU A 40 -2.52 -3.74 -6.45
C LEU A 40 -3.75 -3.12 -5.79
N VAL A 41 -4.87 -3.84 -5.77
CA VAL A 41 -6.12 -3.34 -5.18
C VAL A 41 -5.98 -3.16 -3.67
N THR A 42 -5.22 -4.03 -3.01
CA THR A 42 -4.89 -3.88 -1.58
C THR A 42 -4.04 -2.62 -1.34
N ALA A 43 -3.01 -2.37 -2.16
CA ALA A 43 -2.17 -1.17 -2.06
C ALA A 43 -2.97 0.12 -2.32
N GLN A 44 -3.79 0.15 -3.37
CA GLN A 44 -4.68 1.28 -3.69
C GLN A 44 -5.68 1.58 -2.58
N ARG A 45 -6.32 0.54 -2.00
CA ARG A 45 -7.24 0.71 -0.86
C ARG A 45 -6.51 1.29 0.34
N HIS A 46 -5.36 0.73 0.72
CA HIS A 46 -4.58 1.24 1.84
C HIS A 46 -4.12 2.69 1.58
N ARG A 47 -3.81 3.06 0.34
CA ARG A 47 -3.43 4.44 0.00
C ARG A 47 -4.56 5.45 0.24
N ALA A 48 -5.80 5.09 -0.11
CA ALA A 48 -6.97 5.90 0.17
C ALA A 48 -7.29 5.94 1.68
N GLU A 49 -7.06 4.82 2.37
CA GLU A 49 -7.30 4.70 3.80
C GLU A 49 -6.32 5.55 4.63
N VAL A 50 -5.03 5.60 4.27
CA VAL A 50 -3.99 6.38 4.98
C VAL A 50 -4.31 7.87 5.09
N ASP A 51 -5.03 8.43 4.11
CA ASP A 51 -5.39 9.85 4.08
C ASP A 51 -6.37 10.23 5.21
N THR A 52 -7.30 9.33 5.51
CA THR A 52 -8.37 9.55 6.52
C THR A 52 -8.15 8.75 7.81
N ALA A 53 -7.20 7.83 7.81
CA ALA A 53 -6.88 6.96 8.93
C ALA A 53 -6.26 7.69 10.13
N ASP A 54 -6.67 7.26 11.32
CA ASP A 54 -6.00 7.58 12.57
C ASP A 54 -4.62 6.91 12.68
N ASP A 55 -3.80 7.39 13.60
CA ASP A 55 -2.42 6.91 13.74
C ASP A 55 -2.31 5.43 14.08
N HIS A 56 -3.25 4.88 14.85
CA HIS A 56 -3.33 3.44 15.10
C HIS A 56 -3.52 2.66 13.79
N ARG A 57 -4.39 3.17 12.91
CA ARG A 57 -4.69 2.50 11.65
C ARG A 57 -3.54 2.63 10.65
N VAL A 58 -2.86 3.78 10.64
CA VAL A 58 -1.60 3.97 9.89
C VAL A 58 -0.53 2.97 10.34
N ASP A 59 -0.44 2.68 11.64
CA ASP A 59 0.44 1.64 12.18
C ASP A 59 0.07 0.22 11.70
N GLU A 60 -1.22 -0.11 11.67
CA GLU A 60 -1.71 -1.38 11.14
C GLU A 60 -1.39 -1.53 9.64
N ILE A 61 -1.64 -0.48 8.85
CA ILE A 61 -1.33 -0.48 7.42
C ILE A 61 0.18 -0.62 7.20
N LEU A 62 1.00 0.07 8.00
CA LEU A 62 2.45 -0.08 7.92
C LEU A 62 2.89 -1.52 8.19
N ARG A 63 2.32 -2.18 9.21
CA ARG A 63 2.60 -3.59 9.53
C ARG A 63 2.14 -4.56 8.45
N ALA A 64 1.10 -4.21 7.68
CA ALA A 64 0.65 -4.99 6.53
C ALA A 64 1.63 -4.95 5.35
N HIS A 65 2.58 -4.01 5.36
CA HIS A 65 3.58 -3.80 4.32
C HIS A 65 5.01 -3.88 4.88
N PRO A 66 5.58 -5.09 5.04
CA PRO A 66 6.86 -5.30 5.73
C PRO A 66 8.04 -4.54 5.09
N ASP A 67 8.10 -4.43 3.76
CA ASP A 67 9.12 -3.63 3.06
C ASP A 67 9.04 -2.13 3.41
N ILE A 68 7.82 -1.59 3.48
CA ILE A 68 7.58 -0.19 3.85
C ILE A 68 7.90 0.02 5.34
N ALA A 69 7.51 -0.92 6.20
CA ALA A 69 7.84 -0.89 7.63
C ALA A 69 9.35 -0.92 7.86
N HIS A 70 10.07 -1.77 7.12
CA HIS A 70 11.52 -1.85 7.21
C HIS A 70 12.17 -0.53 6.76
N ALA A 71 11.74 0.04 5.63
CA ALA A 71 12.24 1.32 5.15
C ALA A 71 11.95 2.49 6.13
N TRP A 72 10.83 2.44 6.85
CA TRP A 72 10.54 3.40 7.92
C TRP A 72 11.45 3.23 9.14
N ALA A 73 11.70 1.98 9.55
CA ALA A 73 12.55 1.67 10.70
C ALA A 73 14.03 1.98 10.45
N ASN A 74 14.48 1.94 9.20
CA ASN A 74 15.86 2.19 8.77
C ASN A 74 16.13 3.65 8.35
N ARG A 75 15.20 4.56 8.64
CA ARG A 75 15.26 5.99 8.31
C ARG A 75 15.99 6.81 9.39
#